data_AF-A0A7C6PZH4-F1
#
_entry.id   AF-A0A7C6PZH4-F1
#
_cell.length_a   1.000
_cell.length_b   1.000
_cell.length_c   1.000
_cell.angle_alpha   90.00
_cell.angle_beta   90.00
_cell.angle_gamma   90.00
#
_symmetry.space_group_name_H-M   'P 1'
#
loop_
_entity.id
_entity.type
_entity.pdbx_description
1 polymer ?
#
loop_
_entity_poly.entity_id
_entity_poly.type
_entity_poly.pdbx_seq_one_letter_code
_entity_poly.pdbx_strand_id
1 'polypeptide(L)' 'MDNNPHRIEIIGAKLTWMVFGGDQLKVQFLDRKEQEDQLELFFQVFNESTGKMALSYGYIKAKK' A
#
# COMPACT_ATOMS: atom_id res chain seq x y z
N MET A 1 17.72 -2.35 8.98
CA MET A 1 16.25 -2.34 8.88
C MET A 1 15.79 -3.78 8.97
N ASP A 2 15.01 -4.12 10.00
CA ASP A 2 14.48 -5.48 10.17
C ASP A 2 13.29 -5.66 9.22
N ASN A 3 13.53 -6.36 8.10
CA ASN A 3 12.52 -6.68 7.10
C ASN A 3 11.86 -8.03 7.45
N ASN A 4 11.12 -8.05 8.54
CA ASN A 4 10.44 -9.24 9.04
C ASN A 4 9.00 -9.32 8.49
N PRO A 5 8.69 -10.23 7.54
CA PRO A 5 7.35 -10.35 6.96
C PRO A 5 6.30 -10.81 7.98
N HIS A 6 6.71 -11.48 9.07
CA HIS A 6 5.80 -11.93 10.13
C HIS A 6 5.18 -10.79 10.94
N ARG A 7 5.63 -9.55 10.73
CA ARG A 7 5.01 -8.37 11.33
C ARG A 7 3.70 -8.00 10.65
N ILE A 8 3.50 -8.31 9.37
CA ILE A 8 2.27 -7.96 8.66
C ILE A 8 1.15 -8.90 9.09
N GLU A 9 0.10 -8.34 9.68
CA GLU A 9 -1.10 -9.08 10.10
C GLU A 9 -2.18 -9.03 9.01
N ILE A 10 -2.36 -7.87 8.39
CA ILE A 10 -3.41 -7.63 7.39
C ILE A 10 -2.84 -6.77 6.28
N ILE A 11 -3.16 -7.13 5.04
CA ILE A 11 -3.03 -6.27 3.87
C ILE A 11 -4.36 -6.25 3.12
N GLY A 12 -4.85 -5.05 2.81
CA GLY A 12 -6.10 -4.87 2.08
C GLY A 12 -5.99 -3.69 1.12
N ALA A 13 -6.66 -3.79 -0.03
CA ALA A 13 -6.70 -2.68 -0.97
C ALA A 13 -7.95 -2.72 -1.85
N LYS A 14 -8.37 -1.54 -2.33
CA LYS A 14 -9.42 -1.41 -3.34
C LYS A 14 -8.79 -1.22 -4.72
N LEU A 15 -8.98 -2.21 -5.59
CA LEU A 15 -8.63 -2.14 -7.01
C LEU A 15 -9.62 -1.25 -7.74
N THR A 16 -9.13 -0.19 -8.37
CA THR A 16 -9.96 0.80 -9.08
C THR A 16 -9.69 0.86 -10.57
N TRP A 17 -8.53 0.38 -11.02
CA TRP A 17 -8.22 0.30 -12.45
C TRP A 17 -7.35 -0.93 -12.76
N MET A 18 -7.47 -1.44 -13.97
CA MET A 18 -6.63 -2.54 -14.45
C MET A 18 -5.18 -2.08 -14.60
N VAL A 19 -4.22 -2.98 -14.54
CA VAL A 19 -2.82 -2.68 -14.86
C VAL A 19 -2.37 -3.69 -15.91
N PHE A 20 -1.58 -3.24 -16.88
CA PHE A 20 -1.09 -4.07 -17.96
C PHE A 20 0.42 -4.28 -17.86
N GLY A 21 0.91 -5.31 -18.55
CA GLY A 21 2.34 -5.58 -18.60
C GLY A 21 3.11 -4.39 -19.19
N GLY A 22 4.11 -3.90 -18.47
CA GLY A 22 4.92 -2.75 -18.87
C GLY A 22 4.47 -1.41 -18.28
N ASP A 23 3.33 -1.34 -17.60
CA ASP A 23 2.90 -0.13 -16.90
C ASP A 23 3.88 0.25 -15.78
N GLN A 24 4.16 1.55 -15.66
CA GLN A 24 4.95 2.11 -14.57
C GLN A 24 4.04 2.47 -13.41
N LEU A 25 4.24 1.80 -12.28
CA LEU A 25 3.44 1.99 -11.07
C LEU A 25 4.25 2.72 -10.00
N LYS A 26 3.66 3.76 -9.43
CA LYS A 26 4.18 4.51 -8.28
C LYS A 26 3.34 4.22 -7.05
N VAL A 27 3.98 3.66 -6.03
CA VAL A 27 3.39 3.50 -4.70
C VAL A 27 3.64 4.76 -3.89
N GLN A 28 2.58 5.34 -3.33
CA GLN A 28 2.69 6.48 -2.44
C GLN A 28 2.13 6.12 -1.08
N PHE A 29 2.96 6.24 -0.05
CA PHE A 29 2.50 6.20 1.34
C PHE A 29 1.80 7.51 1.68
N LEU A 30 0.60 7.40 2.23
CA LEU A 30 -0.26 8.52 2.57
C LEU A 30 -0.16 8.89 4.04
N ASP A 31 -0.22 7.89 4.91
CA ASP A 31 -0.26 8.09 6.35
C ASP A 31 0.32 6.89 7.10
N ARG A 32 0.81 7.16 8.30
CA ARG A 32 1.36 6.18 9.25
C ARG A 32 0.78 6.47 10.63
N LYS A 33 0.02 5.51 11.17
CA LYS A 33 -0.50 5.58 12.53
C LYS A 33 0.19 4.55 13.40
N GLU A 34 0.74 5.01 14.51
CA GLU A 34 1.33 4.16 15.52
C GLU A 34 0.41 4.04 16.73
N GLN A 35 0.27 2.81 17.20
CA GLN A 35 -0.36 2.42 18.46
C GLN A 35 0.68 1.60 19.26
N GLU A 36 0.42 1.30 20.54
CA GLU A 36 1.40 0.64 21.42
C GLU A 36 2.05 -0.60 20.79
N ASP A 37 1.23 -1.51 20.24
CA ASP A 37 1.70 -2.77 19.64
C ASP A 37 1.49 -2.86 18.12
N GLN A 38 0.88 -1.83 17.52
CA GLN A 38 0.40 -1.87 16.13
C GLN A 38 0.82 -0.66 15.32
N LEU A 39 1.09 -0.92 14.05
CA LEU A 39 1.41 0.05 13.01
C LEU A 39 0.37 -0.09 11.91
N GLU A 40 -0.28 1.02 11.56
CA GLU A 40 -1.13 1.10 10.37
C GLU A 40 -0.47 1.97 9.31
N LEU A 41 -0.38 1.45 8.09
CA LEU A 41 0.15 2.17 6.94
C LEU A 41 -0.95 2.30 5.88
N PHE A 42 -1.14 3.51 5.39
CA PHE A 42 -2.07 3.81 4.32
C PHE A 42 -1.29 4.16 3.07
N PHE A 43 -1.68 3.60 1.93
CA PHE A 43 -0.98 3.82 0.67
C PHE A 43 -1.94 3.86 -0.51
N GLN A 44 -1.45 4.35 -1.63
CA GLN A 44 -2.15 4.33 -2.90
C GLN A 44 -1.18 3.94 -4.02
N VAL A 45 -1.71 3.48 -5.15
CA VAL A 45 -0.90 3.12 -6.32
C VAL A 45 -1.42 3.86 -7.54
N PHE A 46 -0.56 4.73 -8.07
CA PHE A 46 -0.78 5.50 -9.28
C PHE A 46 -0.06 4.84 -10.44
N ASN A 47 -0.75 4.69 -11.56
CA ASN A 47 -0.17 4.23 -12.80
C ASN A 47 0.30 5.45 -13.60
N GLU A 48 1.61 5.66 -13.63
CA GLU A 48 2.24 6.80 -14.31
C GLU A 48 2.08 6.71 -15.84
N SER A 49 1.95 5.51 -16.39
CA SER A 49 1.74 5.28 -17.83
C SER A 49 0.35 5.73 -18.30
N THR A 50 -0.68 5.59 -17.44
CA THR A 50 -2.08 5.91 -17.81
C THR A 50 -2.63 7.14 -17.12
N GLY A 51 -1.94 7.66 -16.10
CA GLY A 51 -2.43 8.76 -15.26
C GLY A 51 -3.58 8.35 -14.33
N LYS A 52 -3.81 7.05 -14.11
CA LYS A 52 -4.95 6.54 -13.34
C LYS A 52 -4.53 5.94 -12.01
N MET A 53 -5.42 6.02 -11.03
CA MET A 53 -5.26 5.31 -9.76
C MET A 53 -5.61 3.83 -9.92
N ALA A 54 -4.61 2.95 -9.81
CA ALA A 54 -4.81 1.49 -9.83
C ALA A 54 -5.32 0.98 -8.48
N LEU A 55 -4.79 1.54 -7.38
CA LEU A 55 -5.27 1.33 -6.01
C LEU A 55 -5.58 2.69 -5.37
N SER A 56 -6.86 2.99 -5.14
CA SER A 56 -7.27 4.25 -4.52
C SER A 56 -7.08 4.28 -3.00
N TYR A 57 -7.06 3.10 -2.37
CA TYR A 57 -6.88 2.98 -0.93
C TYR A 57 -6.31 1.60 -0.59
N GLY A 58 -5.07 1.59 -0.11
CA GLY A 58 -4.36 0.45 0.44
C GLY A 58 -4.13 0.63 1.94
N TYR A 59 -4.21 -0.47 2.67
CA TYR A 59 -4.07 -0.54 4.12
C TYR A 59 -3.17 -1.72 4.49
N ILE A 60 -2.21 -1.48 5.39
CA ILE A 60 -1.41 -2.51 6.04
C ILE A 60 -1.57 -2.35 7.54
N LYS A 61 -1.88 -3.44 8.22
CA LYS A 61 -1.76 -3.57 9.67
C LYS A 61 -0.57 -4.44 10.00
N ALA A 62 0.32 -3.96 10.84
CA ALA A 62 1.51 -4.70 11.25
C ALA A 62 1.77 -4.58 12.75
N LYS A 63 2.43 -5.58 13.33
CA LYS A 63 2.99 -5.50 14.68
C LYS A 63 4.23 -4.62 14.69
N LYS A 64 4.39 -3.87 15.79
CA LYS A 64 5.56 -3.03 16.01
C LYS A 64 6.84 -3.84 16.18
#